data_AF-A0ABD6Y335-F1
#
_entry.id   AF-A0ABD6Y335-F1
#
_cell.length_a   1.000
_cell.length_b   1.000
_cell.length_c   1.000
_cell.angle_alpha   90.00
_cell.angle_beta   90.00
_cell.angle_gamma   90.00
#
_symmetry.space_group_name_H-M   'P 1'
#
loop_
_entity.id
_entity.type
_entity.pdbx_description
1 polymer ?
#
loop_
_entity_poly.entity_id
_entity_poly.type
_entity_poly.pdbx_seq_one_letter_code
_entity_poly.pdbx_strand_id
1 'polypeptide(L)' 'GAHDAIAKVVDLYNQGYRRVVDLDLKAYFDNVNHDLMIKYLQQYIDDPWTLRLIRKFLTSGVLDHGLFAK' A
#
# COMPACT_ATOMS: atom_id res chain seq x y z
N GLY A 1 -7.79 -13.70 -3.75
CA GLY A 1 -6.39 -13.97 -4.17
C GLY A 1 -6.19 -13.61 -5.62
N ALA A 2 -5.01 -13.83 -6.21
CA ALA A 2 -4.70 -13.43 -7.60
C ALA A 2 -5.69 -14.01 -8.64
N HIS A 3 -6.20 -15.22 -8.42
CA HIS A 3 -7.22 -15.84 -9.27
C HIS A 3 -8.55 -15.06 -9.28
N ASP A 4 -8.98 -14.51 -8.15
CA ASP A 4 -10.22 -13.71 -8.07
C ASP A 4 -10.07 -12.38 -8.80
N ALA A 5 -8.87 -11.79 -8.77
CA ALA A 5 -8.56 -10.58 -9.50
C ALA A 5 -8.66 -10.80 -11.02
N ILE A 6 -8.12 -11.93 -11.51
CA ILE A 6 -8.21 -12.30 -12.93
C ILE A 6 -9.67 -12.52 -13.35
N ALA A 7 -10.46 -13.24 -12.53
CA ALA A 7 -11.87 -13.48 -12.83
C ALA A 7 -12.66 -12.17 -12.98
N LYS A 8 -12.39 -11.18 -12.11
CA LYS A 8 -12.99 -9.84 -12.16
C LYS A 8 -12.59 -9.08 -13.44
N VAL A 9 -11.33 -9.16 -13.85
CA VAL A 9 -10.84 -8.51 -15.07
C VAL A 9 -11.52 -9.09 -16.32
N VAL A 10 -11.69 -10.42 -16.37
CA VAL A 10 -12.40 -11.09 -17.47
C VAL A 10 -13.86 -10.66 -17.54
N ASP A 11 -14.53 -10.56 -16.39
CA ASP A 11 -15.92 -10.08 -16.33
C ASP A 11 -16.06 -8.64 -16.83
N LEU A 12 -15.18 -7.74 -16.39
CA LEU A 12 -15.14 -6.34 -16.86
C LEU A 12 -14.85 -6.23 -18.37
N TYR A 13 -13.96 -7.09 -18.89
CA TYR A 13 -13.67 -7.15 -20.32
C TYR A 13 -14.91 -7.56 -21.13
N ASN A 14 -15.65 -8.56 -20.65
CA ASN A 14 -16.89 -9.03 -21.27
C ASN A 14 -18.02 -7.97 -21.22
N GLN A 15 -18.01 -7.09 -20.22
CA GLN A 15 -18.92 -5.94 -20.11
C GLN A 15 -18.55 -4.76 -21.03
N GLY A 16 -17.46 -4.86 -21.78
CA GLY A 16 -17.06 -3.87 -22.79
C GLY A 16 -15.97 -2.90 -22.33
N TYR A 17 -15.45 -3.03 -21.10
CA TYR A 17 -14.32 -2.22 -20.62
C TYR A 17 -13.00 -2.77 -21.17
N ARG A 18 -12.62 -2.28 -22.36
CA ARG A 18 -11.44 -2.75 -23.11
C ARG A 18 -10.16 -1.95 -22.88
N ARG A 19 -10.21 -0.91 -22.05
CA ARG A 19 -9.05 -0.08 -21.71
C ARG A 19 -8.66 -0.31 -20.27
N VAL A 20 -7.38 -0.62 -20.06
CA VAL A 20 -6.79 -0.77 -18.74
C VAL A 20 -5.95 0.48 -18.48
N VAL A 21 -6.15 1.10 -17.31
CA VAL A 21 -5.26 2.14 -16.80
C VAL A 21 -4.44 1.47 -15.71
N ASP A 22 -3.17 1.19 -16.02
CA ASP A 22 -2.24 0.62 -15.05
C ASP A 22 -1.63 1.77 -14.24
N LEU A 23 -1.83 1.73 -12.92
CA LEU A 23 -1.31 2.70 -11.97
C LEU A 23 -0.41 1.95 -11.00
N ASP A 24 0.84 1.76 -11.38
CA ASP A 24 1.86 1.27 -10.47
C ASP A 24 2.47 2.44 -9.68
N LEU A 25 2.23 2.47 -8.38
CA LEU A 25 2.84 3.44 -7.47
C LEU A 25 4.21 2.90 -7.07
N LYS A 26 5.20 3.11 -7.95
CA LYS A 26 6.58 2.75 -7.66
C LYS A 26 7.02 3.40 -6.34
N ALA A 27 7.48 2.58 -5.40
CA ALA A 27 7.86 3.05 -4.06
C ALA A 27 6.72 3.80 -3.34
N TYR A 28 5.47 3.31 -3.45
CA TYR A 28 4.30 3.91 -2.79
C TYR A 28 4.55 4.20 -1.31
N PHE A 29 5.11 3.23 -0.58
CA PHE A 29 5.37 3.37 0.85
C PHE A 29 6.48 4.38 1.16
N ASP A 30 7.40 4.64 0.25
CA ASP A 30 8.45 5.65 0.44
C ASP A 30 7.95 7.07 0.11
N ASN A 31 7.00 7.18 -0.83
CA ASN A 31 6.51 8.47 -1.35
C ASN A 31 5.19 8.95 -0.73
N VAL A 32 4.45 8.07 -0.04
CA VAL A 32 3.16 8.44 0.57
C VAL A 32 3.37 9.26 1.84
N ASN A 33 2.50 10.25 2.09
CA ASN A 33 2.53 11.01 3.34
C ASN A 33 2.13 10.10 4.52
N HIS A 34 3.11 9.69 5.33
CA HIS A 34 2.91 8.78 6.46
C HIS A 34 2.02 9.36 7.55
N ASP A 35 1.99 10.68 7.75
CA ASP A 35 1.10 11.29 8.75
C ASP A 35 -0.36 11.19 8.33
N LEU A 36 -0.64 11.43 7.05
CA LEU A 36 -1.97 11.25 6.49
C LEU A 36 -2.41 9.78 6.60
N MET A 37 -1.52 8.85 6.26
CA MET A 37 -1.79 7.41 6.36
C MET A 37 -2.09 6.98 7.80
N ILE A 38 -1.30 7.42 8.79
CA ILE A 38 -1.53 7.11 10.21
C ILE A 38 -2.85 7.73 10.70
N LYS A 39 -3.19 8.95 10.25
CA LYS A 39 -4.47 9.59 10.58
C LYS A 39 -5.67 8.81 10.07
N TYR A 40 -5.56 8.17 8.90
CA TYR A 40 -6.61 7.29 8.41
C TYR A 40 -6.68 5.99 9.22
N LEU A 41 -5.55 5.39 9.59
CA LEU A 41 -5.52 4.17 10.39
C LEU A 41 -6.11 4.35 11.80
N GLN A 42 -5.95 5.54 12.38
CA GLN A 42 -6.57 5.92 13.66
C GLN A 42 -8.11 5.85 13.65
N GLN A 43 -8.75 5.84 12.48
CA GLN A 43 -10.22 5.69 12.39
C GLN A 43 -10.68 4.24 12.59
N TYR A 44 -9.76 3.28 12.49
CA TYR A 44 -10.04 1.84 12.54
C TYR A 44 -9.27 1.11 13.63
N ILE A 45 -8.19 1.71 14.15
CA ILE A 45 -7.30 1.12 15.16
C ILE A 45 -7.20 2.08 16.34
N ASP A 46 -7.76 1.69 17.48
CA ASP A 46 -7.72 2.48 18.71
C ASP A 46 -6.42 2.29 19.51
N ASP A 47 -5.68 1.20 19.27
CA ASP A 47 -4.45 0.90 20.01
C ASP A 47 -3.27 1.78 19.56
N PRO A 48 -2.76 2.67 20.44
CA PRO A 48 -1.63 3.54 20.11
C PRO A 48 -0.32 2.77 19.91
N TRP A 49 -0.16 1.58 20.49
CA TRP A 49 1.06 0.78 20.31
C TRP A 49 1.16 0.19 18.91
N THR A 50 0.05 -0.35 18.40
CA THR A 50 -0.08 -0.84 17.03
C THR A 50 0.19 0.27 16.02
N LEU A 51 -0.41 1.45 16.20
CA LEU A 51 -0.15 2.60 15.32
C LEU A 51 1.32 3.05 15.34
N ARG A 52 1.94 3.03 16.52
CA ARG A 52 3.38 3.35 16.66
C ARG A 52 4.26 2.31 15.96
N LEU A 53 3.87 1.03 16.00
CA LEU A 53 4.57 -0.05 15.32
C LEU A 53 4.46 0.10 13.80
N ILE A 54 3.25 0.37 13.29
CA ILE A 54 3.02 0.63 11.86
C ILE A 54 3.87 1.83 11.39
N ARG A 55 3.88 2.93 12.16
CA ARG A 55 4.71 4.09 11.85
C ARG A 55 6.19 3.70 11.77
N LYS A 56 6.69 2.90 12.72
CA LYS A 56 8.08 2.41 12.69
C LYS A 56 8.38 1.63 11.42
N PHE A 57 7.50 0.71 11.01
CA PHE A 57 7.68 -0.08 9.78
C PHE A 57 7.68 0.78 8.50
N LEU A 58 6.91 1.87 8.47
CA LEU A 58 6.91 2.81 7.33
C LEU A 58 8.16 3.68 7.29
N THR A 59 8.68 4.09 8.44
CA THR A 59 9.89 4.92 8.53
C THR A 59 11.20 4.14 8.54
N SER A 60 11.16 2.85 8.88
CA SER A 60 12.31 1.97 8.71
C SER A 60 12.46 1.74 7.21
N GLY A 61 13.27 2.58 6.56
CA GLY A 61 13.63 2.41 5.17
C GLY A 61 13.96 0.95 4.90
N VAL A 62 13.50 0.45 3.74
CA VAL A 62 13.78 -0.90 3.28
C VAL A 62 15.26 -1.17 3.51
N LEU A 63 15.57 -2.26 4.23
CA LEU A 63 16.93 -2.68 4.49
C LEU A 63 17.57 -3.09 3.16
N ASP A 64 18.02 -2.11 2.38
CA ASP A 64 18.74 -2.34 1.16
C ASP A 64 20.17 -2.68 1.55
N HIS A 65 20.49 -3.97 1.53
CA HIS A 65 21.84 -4.49 1.69
C HIS A 65 22.61 -4.07 2.96
N GLY A 66 21.94 -3.99 4.11
CA GLY A 66 22.62 -4.02 5.42
C GLY A 66 23.41 -2.76 5.81
N LEU A 67 23.24 -1.64 5.11
CA LEU A 67 23.83 -0.35 5.49
C LEU A 67 22.71 0.65 5.81
N PHE A 68 22.59 1.00 7.08
CA PHE A 68 21.75 2.11 7.52
C PHE A 68 22.27 3.42 6.89
N ALA A 69 21.57 3.93 5.88
CA ALA A 69 21.75 5.31 5.46
C ALA A 69 21.08 6.24 6.50
N LYS A 70 21.84 7.25 6.93
CA LYS A 70 21.51 8.17 8.04
C LYS A 70 20.59 9.30 7.60
#